data_AF-A0A8H7N3E3-F1
#
_entry.id   AF-A0A8H7N3E3-F1
#
_cell.length_a   1.000
_cell.length_b   1.000
_cell.length_c   1.000
_cell.angle_alpha   90.00
_cell.angle_beta   90.00
_cell.angle_gamma   90.00
#
_symmetry.space_group_name_H-M   'P 1'
#
loop_
_entity.id
_entity.type
_entity.pdbx_description
1 polymer ?
#
loop_
_entity_poly.entity_id
_entity_poly.type
_entity_poly.pdbx_seq_one_letter_code
_entity_poly.pdbx_strand_id
1 'polypeptide(L)'
;MNLWDYKPHTLIAMAEDLDIPPDYDPQGKIILNTGFLIAQASERTSQMMDMWETCPEKIEGCNHWKHNWAHEQSAFSYYIRYNFTEPDEVRNIPCAHANGNEYYEEGKGACRGHFVSHNWQTKEKTVTILQRSVMRMLVDRLHSQFKDEQHTLFVNGSSVPYPIEELHI
;
A
#
# COMPACT_ATOMS: atom_id res chain seq x y z
N MET A 1 -0.03 10.96 -12.51
CA MET A 1 -0.49 9.56 -12.41
C MET A 1 -1.28 9.44 -11.11
N ASN A 2 -2.52 8.95 -11.15
CA ASN A 2 -3.38 8.77 -9.97
C ASN A 2 -3.72 7.27 -9.85
N LEU A 3 -2.90 6.52 -9.11
CA LEU A 3 -2.99 5.05 -9.09
C LEU A 3 -4.29 4.53 -8.44
N TRP A 4 -4.75 5.19 -7.37
CA TRP A 4 -5.89 4.73 -6.57
C TRP A 4 -7.16 5.52 -6.82
N ASP A 5 -7.17 6.36 -7.87
CA ASP A 5 -8.26 7.28 -8.18
C ASP A 5 -8.63 8.18 -6.98
N TYR A 6 -7.61 8.72 -6.30
CA TYR A 6 -7.78 9.66 -5.19
C TYR A 6 -8.26 11.01 -5.74
N LYS A 7 -9.44 11.48 -5.33
CA LYS A 7 -10.06 12.71 -5.83
C LYS A 7 -9.97 13.83 -4.81
N PRO A 8 -10.11 15.11 -5.21
CA PRO A 8 -10.10 16.22 -4.25
C PRO A 8 -11.17 16.15 -3.15
N HIS A 9 -12.26 15.41 -3.38
CA HIS A 9 -13.32 15.15 -2.40
C HIS A 9 -13.19 13.79 -1.69
N THR A 10 -12.21 12.97 -2.06
CA THR A 10 -11.89 11.76 -1.29
C THR A 10 -11.34 12.18 0.06
N LEU A 11 -11.99 11.75 1.14
CA LEU A 11 -11.58 12.10 2.50
C LEU A 11 -10.45 11.19 2.95
N ILE A 12 -10.60 9.89 2.71
CA ILE A 12 -9.65 8.88 3.12
C ILE A 12 -9.56 7.75 2.09
N ALA A 13 -8.34 7.25 1.87
CA ALA A 13 -8.09 6.03 1.13
C ALA A 13 -7.32 5.04 2.00
N MET A 14 -7.78 3.80 2.10
CA MET A 14 -7.21 2.76 2.96
C MET A 14 -7.12 1.44 2.24
N ALA A 15 -6.11 0.64 2.59
CA ALA A 15 -5.97 -0.71 2.05
C ALA A 15 -7.14 -1.60 2.51
N GLU A 16 -7.62 -2.46 1.63
CA GLU A 16 -8.50 -3.56 2.03
C GLU A 16 -7.73 -4.55 2.90
N ASP A 17 -8.43 -5.17 3.85
CA ASP A 17 -7.92 -6.35 4.53
C ASP A 17 -8.02 -7.60 3.63
N LEU A 18 -7.88 -8.79 4.21
CA LEU A 18 -7.94 -10.04 3.46
C LEU A 18 -9.36 -10.30 2.95
N ASP A 19 -9.49 -10.82 1.73
CA ASP A 19 -10.77 -11.27 1.17
C ASP A 19 -11.13 -12.66 1.72
N ILE A 20 -11.45 -12.72 3.03
CA ILE A 20 -11.83 -13.93 3.76
C ILE A 20 -13.03 -13.65 4.67
N PRO A 21 -13.87 -14.65 5.01
CA PRO A 21 -15.11 -14.43 5.74
C PRO A 21 -14.99 -13.61 7.05
N PRO A 22 -13.94 -13.75 7.88
CA PRO A 22 -13.75 -12.94 9.08
C PRO A 22 -13.56 -11.43 8.85
N ASP A 23 -13.11 -11.04 7.66
CA ASP A 23 -12.76 -9.64 7.32
C ASP A 23 -13.89 -8.93 6.56
N TYR A 24 -15.12 -9.45 6.66
CA TYR A 24 -16.33 -8.79 6.23
C TYR A 24 -17.07 -8.22 7.42
N ASP A 25 -17.48 -6.97 7.31
CA ASP A 25 -18.31 -6.34 8.33
C ASP A 25 -19.79 -6.77 8.24
N PRO A 26 -20.67 -6.32 9.16
CA PRO A 26 -22.08 -6.73 9.19
C PRO A 26 -22.88 -6.33 7.94
N GLN A 27 -22.40 -5.38 7.15
CA GLN A 27 -23.01 -4.94 5.89
C GLN A 27 -22.40 -5.66 4.68
N GLY A 28 -21.51 -6.63 4.89
CA GLY A 28 -20.92 -7.44 3.83
C GLY A 28 -19.85 -6.71 3.01
N LYS A 29 -19.21 -5.69 3.58
CA LYS A 29 -18.08 -4.99 2.95
C LYS A 29 -16.78 -5.40 3.64
N ILE A 30 -15.74 -5.65 2.84
CA ILE A 30 -14.38 -5.92 3.34
C ILE A 30 -13.94 -4.80 4.29
N ILE A 31 -13.36 -5.17 5.43
CA ILE A 31 -12.78 -4.26 6.41
C ILE A 31 -11.58 -3.55 5.78
N LEU A 32 -11.44 -2.25 6.06
CA LEU A 32 -10.29 -1.48 5.64
C LEU A 32 -9.19 -1.51 6.70
N ASN A 33 -7.97 -1.83 6.28
CA ASN A 33 -6.76 -1.90 7.08
C ASN A 33 -6.22 -0.51 7.39
N THR A 34 -5.92 -0.26 8.67
CA THR A 34 -5.46 1.06 9.18
C THR A 34 -3.94 1.18 9.24
N GLY A 35 -3.20 0.16 8.83
CA GLY A 35 -1.73 0.19 8.78
C GLY A 35 -1.19 1.19 7.74
N PHE A 36 -1.98 1.54 6.74
CA PHE A 36 -1.67 2.59 5.78
C PHE A 36 -2.95 3.30 5.31
N LEU A 37 -2.95 4.63 5.42
CA LEU A 37 -4.05 5.47 4.95
C LEU A 37 -3.53 6.79 4.35
N ILE A 38 -4.26 7.31 3.36
CA ILE A 38 -4.08 8.69 2.85
C ILE A 38 -5.34 9.47 3.22
N ALA A 39 -5.17 10.60 3.90
CA ALA A 39 -6.27 11.48 4.28
C ALA A 39 -6.12 12.88 3.66
N GLN A 40 -7.22 13.45 3.17
CA GLN A 40 -7.27 14.77 2.57
C GLN A 40 -7.40 15.79 3.68
N ALA A 41 -6.54 16.80 3.73
CA ALA A 41 -6.71 17.90 4.67
C ALA A 41 -7.96 18.70 4.28
N SER A 42 -9.05 18.54 5.03
CA SER A 42 -10.31 19.26 4.85
C SER A 42 -11.11 19.28 6.16
N GLU A 43 -12.10 20.18 6.25
CA GLU A 43 -13.04 20.20 7.37
C GLU A 43 -13.84 18.89 7.45
N ARG A 44 -14.27 18.37 6.29
CA ARG A 44 -15.04 17.12 6.18
C ARG A 44 -14.24 15.91 6.67
N THR A 45 -12.96 15.83 6.32
CA THR A 45 -12.06 14.78 6.85
C THR A 45 -11.82 14.95 8.34
N SER A 46 -11.75 16.20 8.84
CA SER A 46 -11.60 16.45 10.29
C SER A 46 -12.83 15.97 11.06
N GLN A 47 -14.05 16.15 10.52
CA GLN A 47 -15.28 15.59 11.08
C GLN A 47 -15.23 14.05 11.11
N MET A 48 -14.69 13.41 10.07
CA MET A 48 -14.48 11.95 10.05
C MET A 48 -13.54 11.51 11.15
N MET A 49 -12.41 12.20 11.34
CA MET A 49 -11.43 11.86 12.38
C MET A 49 -12.01 12.07 13.78
N ASP A 50 -12.74 13.16 14.05
CA ASP A 50 -13.41 13.39 15.34
C ASP A 50 -14.46 12.32 15.65
N MET A 51 -15.26 11.94 14.65
CA MET A 51 -16.23 10.87 14.81
C MET A 51 -15.55 9.53 15.09
N TRP A 52 -14.43 9.25 14.44
CA TRP A 52 -13.67 8.03 14.63
C TRP A 52 -13.01 7.96 16.01
N GLU A 53 -12.37 9.05 16.45
CA GLU A 53 -11.73 9.19 17.76
C GLU A 53 -12.75 9.04 18.89
N THR A 54 -13.89 9.73 18.79
CA THR A 54 -14.93 9.75 19.83
C THR A 54 -15.96 8.63 19.70
N CYS A 55 -15.81 7.76 18.70
CA CYS A 55 -16.66 6.60 18.44
C CYS A 55 -16.92 5.77 19.71
N PRO A 56 -15.89 5.42 20.50
CA PRO A 56 -16.10 4.54 21.64
C PRO A 56 -16.93 5.16 22.77
N GLU A 57 -17.08 6.47 22.85
CA GLU A 57 -17.93 7.16 23.83
C GLU A 57 -19.30 7.53 23.25
N LYS A 58 -19.36 7.87 21.96
CA LYS A 58 -20.54 8.49 21.33
C LYS A 58 -21.39 7.54 20.48
N ILE A 59 -20.85 6.39 20.06
CA ILE A 59 -21.55 5.44 19.18
C ILE A 59 -21.79 4.13 19.92
N GLU A 60 -23.06 3.72 20.01
CA GLU A 60 -23.47 2.49 20.69
C GLU A 60 -22.76 1.27 20.09
N GLY A 61 -22.16 0.45 20.96
CA GLY A 61 -21.41 -0.75 20.58
C GLY A 61 -19.97 -0.49 20.11
N CYS A 62 -19.60 0.74 19.71
CA CYS A 62 -18.25 1.02 19.24
C CYS A 62 -17.18 0.85 20.33
N ASN A 63 -17.55 1.03 21.60
CA ASN A 63 -16.68 0.78 22.75
C ASN A 63 -16.11 -0.65 22.80
N HIS A 64 -16.76 -1.61 22.16
CA HIS A 64 -16.28 -2.99 22.04
C HIS A 64 -14.86 -3.03 21.47
N TRP A 65 -14.56 -2.20 20.48
CA TRP A 65 -13.26 -2.17 19.81
C TRP A 65 -12.14 -1.58 20.67
N LYS A 66 -12.43 -0.94 21.82
CA LYS A 66 -11.36 -0.55 22.78
C LYS A 66 -10.54 -1.74 23.28
N HIS A 67 -11.18 -2.90 23.38
CA HIS A 67 -10.61 -4.07 24.04
C HIS A 67 -10.49 -5.29 23.13
N ASN A 68 -11.02 -5.21 21.92
CA ASN A 68 -11.05 -6.32 20.97
C ASN A 68 -10.29 -5.94 19.70
N TRP A 69 -9.46 -6.86 19.24
CA TRP A 69 -8.83 -6.78 17.94
C TRP A 69 -9.90 -6.76 16.84
N ALA A 70 -9.82 -5.92 15.80
CA ALA A 70 -8.67 -5.10 15.38
C ALA A 70 -8.78 -3.60 15.73
N HIS A 71 -9.44 -3.26 16.85
CA HIS A 71 -9.48 -1.89 17.37
C HIS A 71 -10.02 -0.84 16.38
N GLU A 72 -9.27 0.23 16.13
CA GLU A 72 -9.68 1.35 15.30
C GLU A 72 -9.97 0.92 13.85
N GLN A 73 -9.29 -0.12 13.36
CA GLN A 73 -9.52 -0.73 12.05
C GLN A 73 -10.95 -1.23 11.90
N SER A 74 -11.38 -2.03 12.87
CA SER A 74 -12.74 -2.57 12.90
C SER A 74 -13.75 -1.46 13.20
N ALA A 75 -13.43 -0.52 14.11
CA ALA A 75 -14.30 0.60 14.42
C ALA A 75 -14.61 1.47 13.19
N PHE A 76 -13.60 1.75 12.35
CA PHE A 76 -13.81 2.52 11.12
C PHE A 76 -14.81 1.82 10.19
N SER A 77 -14.56 0.54 9.93
CA SER A 77 -15.32 -0.23 8.94
C SER A 77 -16.73 -0.55 9.42
N TYR A 78 -16.92 -0.78 10.71
CA TYR A 78 -18.23 -1.11 11.29
C TYR A 78 -19.11 0.12 11.52
N TYR A 79 -18.53 1.26 11.91
CA TYR A 79 -19.30 2.40 12.40
C TYR A 79 -19.06 3.69 11.60
N ILE A 80 -17.81 4.00 11.25
CA ILE A 80 -17.48 5.35 10.74
C ILE A 80 -17.80 5.50 9.27
N ARG A 81 -17.38 4.56 8.43
CA ARG A 81 -17.50 4.69 6.96
C ARG A 81 -18.94 4.92 6.47
N TYR A 82 -19.92 4.49 7.25
CA TYR A 82 -21.33 4.62 6.92
C TYR A 82 -21.92 6.02 7.14
N ASN A 83 -21.18 6.94 7.76
CA ASN A 83 -21.57 8.35 7.91
C ASN A 83 -20.97 9.26 6.83
N PHE A 84 -20.16 8.69 5.93
CA PHE A 84 -19.46 9.38 4.84
C PHE A 84 -19.79 8.68 3.52
N THR A 85 -21.02 8.92 3.06
CA THR A 85 -21.66 8.19 1.96
C THR A 85 -21.60 8.92 0.62
N GLU A 86 -21.06 10.14 0.57
CA GLU A 86 -20.93 10.81 -0.72
C GLU A 86 -19.97 9.99 -1.61
N PRO A 87 -20.20 9.98 -2.94
CA PRO A 87 -19.37 9.21 -3.85
C PRO A 87 -17.88 9.48 -3.63
N ASP A 88 -17.10 8.41 -3.53
CA ASP A 88 -15.64 8.45 -3.37
C ASP A 88 -15.10 9.13 -2.09
N GLU A 89 -15.92 9.44 -1.06
CA GLU A 89 -15.44 9.95 0.23
C GLU A 89 -14.50 8.95 0.93
N VAL A 90 -14.82 7.66 0.85
CA VAL A 90 -13.98 6.56 1.36
C VAL A 90 -13.54 5.70 0.19
N ARG A 91 -12.23 5.63 -0.05
CA ARG A 91 -11.65 4.91 -1.18
C ARG A 91 -10.91 3.66 -0.73
N ASN A 92 -11.22 2.53 -1.36
CA ASN A 92 -10.49 1.30 -1.14
C ASN A 92 -9.22 1.27 -1.98
N ILE A 93 -8.10 0.91 -1.36
CA ILE A 93 -6.85 0.55 -2.01
C ILE A 93 -6.79 -0.98 -2.02
N PRO A 94 -6.57 -1.63 -3.18
CA PRO A 94 -6.43 -3.09 -3.21
C PRO A 94 -5.39 -3.58 -2.20
N CYS A 95 -5.70 -4.64 -1.44
CA CYS A 95 -4.81 -5.10 -0.37
C CYS A 95 -3.38 -5.37 -0.88
N ALA A 96 -3.24 -5.91 -2.10
CA ALA A 96 -1.96 -6.18 -2.73
C ALA A 96 -1.06 -4.94 -2.89
N HIS A 97 -1.64 -3.75 -2.91
CA HIS A 97 -0.91 -2.50 -3.08
C HIS A 97 -0.29 -1.99 -1.78
N ALA A 98 -1.00 -2.13 -0.65
CA ALA A 98 -0.63 -1.45 0.58
C ALA A 98 -0.91 -2.21 1.89
N ASN A 99 -1.30 -3.48 1.83
CA ASN A 99 -1.43 -4.37 2.97
C ASN A 99 -0.63 -5.67 2.75
N GLY A 100 -0.18 -6.29 3.84
CA GLY A 100 0.69 -7.45 3.82
C GLY A 100 2.07 -7.18 3.20
N ASN A 101 2.74 -8.25 2.78
CA ASN A 101 4.08 -8.19 2.20
C ASN A 101 4.38 -9.45 1.37
N GLU A 102 5.55 -9.49 0.73
CA GLU A 102 5.94 -10.59 -0.16
C GLU A 102 6.03 -11.96 0.52
N TYR A 103 6.11 -12.03 1.85
CA TYR A 103 6.18 -13.26 2.65
C TYR A 103 4.84 -13.70 3.26
N TYR A 104 3.77 -12.92 3.09
CA TYR A 104 2.44 -13.28 3.59
C TYR A 104 1.98 -14.65 3.04
N GLU A 105 1.46 -15.51 3.92
CA GLU A 105 1.14 -16.93 3.64
C GLU A 105 2.27 -17.67 2.92
N GLU A 106 3.49 -17.60 3.45
CA GLU A 106 4.68 -18.22 2.84
C GLU A 106 4.92 -17.76 1.40
N GLY A 107 4.49 -16.54 1.08
CA GLY A 107 4.57 -15.97 -0.25
C GLY A 107 3.53 -16.51 -1.23
N LYS A 108 2.40 -17.02 -0.77
CA LYS A 108 1.26 -17.44 -1.60
C LYS A 108 0.06 -16.49 -1.51
N GLY A 109 0.00 -15.64 -0.48
CA GLY A 109 -1.15 -14.79 -0.24
C GLY A 109 -1.28 -13.63 -1.23
N ALA A 110 -2.50 -13.12 -1.37
CA ALA A 110 -2.84 -12.07 -2.32
C ALA A 110 -2.33 -10.67 -1.91
N CYS A 111 -2.27 -10.39 -0.61
CA CYS A 111 -1.88 -9.08 -0.09
C CYS A 111 -0.35 -8.97 0.01
N ARG A 112 0.26 -8.57 -1.12
CA ARG A 112 1.71 -8.55 -1.34
C ARG A 112 2.43 -7.29 -0.89
N GLY A 113 1.71 -6.21 -0.57
CA GLY A 113 2.30 -4.92 -0.20
C GLY A 113 3.26 -4.35 -1.25
N HIS A 114 2.84 -4.28 -2.52
CA HIS A 114 3.69 -3.90 -3.66
C HIS A 114 4.27 -2.49 -3.56
N PHE A 115 3.50 -1.54 -3.04
CA PHE A 115 3.92 -0.15 -2.88
C PHE A 115 4.22 0.18 -1.42
N VAL A 116 3.40 -0.34 -0.50
CA VAL A 116 3.63 -0.26 0.95
C VAL A 116 3.64 -1.67 1.52
N SER A 117 4.76 -2.04 2.13
CA SER A 117 4.91 -3.34 2.79
C SER A 117 4.48 -3.22 4.26
N HIS A 118 3.35 -3.81 4.59
CA HIS A 118 2.78 -3.84 5.94
C HIS A 118 3.13 -5.19 6.62
N ASN A 119 4.11 -5.16 7.52
CA ASN A 119 4.65 -6.36 8.19
C ASN A 119 3.89 -6.72 9.47
N TRP A 120 2.57 -6.84 9.41
CA TRP A 120 1.76 -7.12 10.60
C TRP A 120 1.90 -8.56 11.11
N GLN A 121 1.97 -9.54 10.20
CA GLN A 121 2.16 -10.96 10.54
C GLN A 121 3.64 -11.40 10.56
N THR A 122 4.43 -10.99 9.56
CA THR A 122 5.83 -11.41 9.35
C THR A 122 6.83 -10.33 9.76
N LYS A 123 6.70 -9.84 11.00
CA LYS A 123 7.50 -8.72 11.55
C LYS A 123 9.01 -8.95 11.43
N GLU A 124 9.46 -10.19 11.56
CA GLU A 124 10.85 -10.61 11.44
C GLU A 124 11.45 -10.40 10.04
N LYS A 125 10.62 -10.27 9.00
CA LYS A 125 11.07 -10.04 7.62
C LYS A 125 11.36 -8.57 7.30
N THR A 126 11.01 -7.65 8.20
CA THR A 126 11.13 -6.20 7.98
C THR A 126 12.54 -5.79 7.52
N VAL A 127 13.59 -6.31 8.16
CA VAL A 127 14.98 -5.99 7.80
C VAL A 127 15.33 -6.52 6.41
N THR A 128 14.93 -7.76 6.10
CA THR A 128 15.16 -8.38 4.79
C THR A 128 14.45 -7.60 3.67
N ILE A 129 13.21 -7.20 3.91
CA ILE A 129 12.41 -6.41 2.96
C ILE A 129 13.08 -5.04 2.74
N LEU A 130 13.50 -4.36 3.80
CA LEU A 130 14.20 -3.08 3.69
C LEU A 130 15.49 -3.21 2.86
N GLN A 131 16.31 -4.22 3.15
CA GLN A 131 17.53 -4.49 2.39
C GLN A 131 17.23 -4.70 0.90
N ARG A 132 16.22 -5.51 0.57
CA ARG A 132 15.80 -5.74 -0.82
C ARG A 132 15.30 -4.46 -1.50
N SER A 133 14.51 -3.64 -0.81
CA SER A 133 14.00 -2.37 -1.35
C SER A 133 15.13 -1.39 -1.68
N VAL A 134 16.12 -1.25 -0.79
CA VAL A 134 17.30 -0.40 -1.03
C VAL A 134 18.11 -0.94 -2.20
N MET A 135 18.39 -2.25 -2.23
CA MET A 135 19.14 -2.86 -3.33
C MET A 135 18.43 -2.71 -4.68
N ARG A 136 17.10 -2.87 -4.71
CA ARG A 136 16.30 -2.68 -5.92
C ARG A 136 16.40 -1.25 -6.43
N MET A 137 16.25 -0.25 -5.54
CA MET A 137 16.40 1.16 -5.91
C MET A 137 17.79 1.45 -6.52
N LEU A 138 18.85 0.91 -5.93
CA LEU A 138 20.21 1.08 -6.44
C LEU A 138 20.40 0.41 -7.82
N VAL A 139 19.94 -0.83 -7.97
CA VAL A 139 20.03 -1.58 -9.23
C VAL A 139 19.23 -0.90 -10.35
N ASP A 140 18.02 -0.44 -10.06
CA ASP A 140 17.18 0.26 -11.03
C ASP A 140 17.83 1.57 -11.50
N ARG A 141 18.48 2.31 -10.56
CA ARG A 141 19.24 3.52 -10.90
C ARG A 141 20.46 3.22 -11.76
N LEU A 142 21.25 2.21 -11.39
CA LEU A 142 22.44 1.80 -12.15
C LEU A 142 22.06 1.32 -13.56
N HIS A 143 21.01 0.52 -13.68
CA HIS A 143 20.50 0.05 -14.96
C HIS A 143 20.00 1.19 -15.85
N SER A 144 19.29 2.15 -15.27
CA SER A 144 18.82 3.34 -16.01
C SER A 144 20.01 4.15 -16.51
N GLN A 145 21.00 4.43 -15.65
CA GLN A 145 22.21 5.14 -16.06
C GLN A 145 22.98 4.39 -17.15
N PHE A 146 23.11 3.06 -17.05
CA PHE A 146 23.77 2.25 -18.07
C PHE A 146 23.06 2.33 -19.44
N LYS A 147 21.72 2.35 -19.43
CA LYS A 147 20.92 2.55 -20.65
C LYS A 147 21.07 3.95 -21.23
N ASP A 148 21.03 4.98 -20.40
CA ASP A 148 21.15 6.37 -20.83
C ASP A 148 22.54 6.62 -21.47
N GLU A 149 23.57 6.01 -20.88
CA GLU A 149 24.97 6.09 -21.33
C GLU A 149 25.33 5.02 -22.37
N GLN A 150 24.36 4.33 -22.98
CA GLN A 150 24.65 3.25 -23.93
C GLN A 150 25.51 3.72 -25.12
N HIS A 151 25.37 4.98 -25.52
CA HIS A 151 26.13 5.59 -26.62
C HIS A 151 27.60 5.91 -26.27
N THR A 152 27.94 6.02 -24.98
CA THR A 152 29.32 6.24 -24.49
C THR A 152 29.96 4.95 -24.03
N LEU A 153 29.16 4.01 -23.50
CA LEU A 153 29.64 2.76 -22.91
C LEU A 153 29.84 1.61 -23.91
N PHE A 154 29.20 1.68 -25.09
CA PHE A 154 29.30 0.65 -26.10
C PHE A 154 29.99 1.16 -27.36
N VAL A 155 30.87 0.34 -27.94
CA VAL A 155 31.42 0.58 -29.27
C VAL A 155 30.64 -0.26 -30.29
N ASN A 156 30.21 0.38 -31.37
CA ASN A 156 29.54 -0.32 -32.47
C ASN A 156 30.57 -1.10 -33.31
N GLY A 157 30.69 -2.40 -33.04
CA GLY A 157 31.53 -3.33 -33.79
C GLY A 157 30.83 -4.08 -34.91
N SER A 158 29.60 -3.72 -35.31
CA SER A 158 28.81 -4.49 -36.30
C SER A 158 29.47 -4.59 -37.68
N SER A 159 30.44 -3.72 -37.97
CA SER A 159 31.25 -3.74 -39.20
C SER A 159 32.62 -4.40 -39.04
N VAL A 160 32.98 -4.89 -37.85
CA VAL A 160 34.31 -5.45 -37.55
C VAL A 160 34.27 -6.98 -37.63
N PRO A 161 35.06 -7.63 -38.50
CA PRO A 161 35.13 -9.08 -38.58
C PRO A 161 35.79 -9.66 -37.32
N TYR A 162 35.32 -10.82 -36.87
CA TYR A 162 35.93 -11.54 -35.74
C TYR A 162 37.23 -12.26 -36.20
N PRO A 163 38.30 -12.30 -35.37
CA PRO A 163 38.41 -11.71 -34.04
C PRO A 163 38.54 -10.18 -34.08
N ILE A 164 37.92 -9.52 -33.10
CA ILE A 164 38.00 -8.06 -32.95
C ILE A 164 39.40 -7.72 -32.43
N GLU A 165 40.36 -7.50 -33.33
CA GLU A 165 41.76 -7.25 -32.97
C GLU A 165 42.05 -5.77 -32.62
N GLU A 166 41.17 -4.82 -32.96
CA GLU A 166 41.45 -3.37 -32.84
C GLU A 166 40.25 -2.53 -32.35
N LEU A 167 39.60 -2.91 -31.25
CA LEU A 167 38.84 -1.92 -30.47
C LEU A 167 39.80 -1.32 -29.43
N HIS A 168 40.48 -0.23 -29.79
CA HIS A 168 41.17 0.61 -28.81
C HIS A 168 40.11 1.30 -27.94
N ILE A 169 39.76 0.66 -26.81
CA ILE A 169 38.94 1.23 -25.74
C ILE A 169 39.82 2.12 -24.86
#